data_AF-A0A4Y2JHF9-F1
#
_entry.id   AF-A0A4Y2JHF9-F1
#
_cell.length_a   1.000
_cell.length_b   1.000
_cell.length_c   1.000
_cell.angle_alpha   90.00
_cell.angle_beta   90.00
_cell.angle_gamma   90.00
#
_symmetry.space_group_name_H-M   'P 1'
#
loop_
_entity.id
_entity.type
_entity.pdbx_description
1 polymer ?
#
loop_
_entity_poly.entity_id
_entity_poly.type
_entity_poly.pdbx_seq_one_letter_code
_entity_poly.pdbx_strand_id
1 'polypeptide(L)'
;DRVNVGSNYAKLPSRCLFHRADWTNFALRALIARDMVEGDNLNEAFNFVSKAIISAPDAIILKSGLSFPKNRKPQWNNHCTDTNRNQRKSWNVSRRHPTSANQIAFQRAKSIARWSRRNGKREYWIKFVPNINSSVTAKDIRDTVRRCVRYLSRKTHLVSAKEWSGGS
;
A
#
# COMPACT_ATOMS: atom_id res chain seq x y z
N ASP A 1 -30.38 8.53 10.00
CA ASP A 1 -29.92 8.43 8.61
C ASP A 1 -28.44 8.74 8.47
N ARG A 2 -27.61 7.72 8.20
CA ARG A 2 -26.18 7.89 7.93
C ARG A 2 -25.94 7.72 6.43
N VAL A 3 -25.62 8.83 5.77
CA VAL A 3 -25.24 8.88 4.36
C VAL A 3 -24.04 7.98 4.08
N ASN A 4 -24.29 6.94 3.28
CA ASN A 4 -23.28 6.02 2.74
C ASN A 4 -22.55 6.74 1.59
N VAL A 5 -21.43 7.39 1.91
CA VAL A 5 -20.53 7.94 0.89
C VAL A 5 -19.73 6.77 0.32
N GLY A 6 -20.29 6.16 -0.72
CA GLY A 6 -19.66 5.11 -1.50
C GLY A 6 -18.29 5.57 -1.99
N SER A 7 -17.25 4.96 -1.42
CA SER A 7 -15.90 5.26 -1.82
C SER A 7 -15.60 4.62 -3.17
N ASN A 8 -15.65 5.43 -4.22
CA ASN A 8 -15.19 5.09 -5.57
C ASN A 8 -13.66 4.91 -5.59
N TYR A 9 -13.17 3.84 -4.97
CA TYR A 9 -11.81 3.38 -5.20
C TYR A 9 -11.81 2.58 -6.50
N ALA A 10 -11.32 3.19 -7.57
CA ALA A 10 -10.92 2.43 -8.76
C ALA A 10 -10.03 1.27 -8.31
N LYS A 11 -10.47 0.03 -8.53
CA LYS A 11 -9.68 -1.18 -8.26
C LYS A 11 -8.39 -1.06 -9.06
N LEU A 12 -7.28 -0.82 -8.39
CA LEU A 12 -5.97 -0.98 -9.00
C LEU A 12 -5.87 -2.42 -9.53
N PRO A 13 -5.21 -2.64 -10.69
CA PRO A 13 -4.96 -3.99 -11.18
C PRO A 13 -4.27 -4.77 -10.07
N SER A 14 -4.88 -5.88 -9.64
CA SER A 14 -4.26 -6.76 -8.63
C SER A 14 -2.94 -7.26 -9.21
N ARG A 15 -1.85 -7.14 -8.44
CA ARG A 15 -0.54 -7.61 -8.91
C ARG A 15 -0.59 -9.15 -8.99
N CYS A 16 -0.60 -9.70 -10.20
CA CYS A 16 -0.60 -11.15 -10.41
C CYS A 16 0.77 -11.72 -10.07
N LEU A 17 0.81 -12.77 -9.25
CA LEU A 17 2.04 -13.52 -8.95
C LEU A 17 2.06 -14.80 -9.79
N PHE A 18 2.48 -14.69 -11.06
CA PHE A 18 2.54 -15.82 -12.00
C PHE A 18 3.29 -17.04 -11.46
N HIS A 19 4.34 -16.84 -10.65
CA HIS A 19 5.13 -17.92 -10.05
C HIS A 19 4.40 -18.71 -8.94
N ARG A 20 3.22 -18.24 -8.48
CA ARG A 20 2.38 -18.93 -7.49
C ARG A 20 1.09 -19.47 -8.10
N ALA A 21 0.94 -19.35 -9.42
CA ALA A 21 -0.23 -19.86 -10.11
C ALA A 21 -0.20 -21.39 -10.08
N ASP A 22 -1.34 -21.96 -9.74
CA ASP A 22 -1.55 -23.40 -9.81
C ASP A 22 -1.91 -23.79 -11.25
N TRP A 23 -0.88 -24.07 -12.05
CA TRP A 23 -1.02 -24.38 -13.48
C TRP A 23 -1.75 -25.69 -13.74
N THR A 24 -1.74 -26.65 -12.81
CA THR A 24 -2.47 -27.92 -12.99
C THR A 24 -3.97 -27.67 -12.85
N ASN A 25 -4.39 -26.84 -11.89
CA ASN A 25 -5.78 -26.38 -11.77
C ASN A 25 -6.22 -25.58 -13.00
N PHE A 26 -5.30 -24.82 -13.62
CA PHE A 26 -5.57 -24.05 -14.84
C PHE A 26 -5.87 -24.97 -16.00
N ALA A 27 -5.01 -25.96 -16.22
CA ALA A 27 -5.20 -26.95 -17.24
C ALA A 27 -6.53 -27.69 -17.08
N LEU A 28 -6.93 -28.04 -15.83
CA LEU A 28 -8.20 -28.71 -15.57
C LEU A 28 -9.42 -27.80 -15.84
N ARG A 29 -9.35 -26.51 -15.52
CA ARG A 29 -10.47 -25.56 -15.70
C ARG A 29 -10.56 -25.02 -17.12
N ALA A 30 -9.45 -24.97 -17.84
CA ALA A 30 -9.38 -24.60 -19.25
C ALA A 30 -9.52 -25.81 -20.17
N LEU A 31 -9.75 -27.02 -19.61
CA LEU A 31 -9.92 -28.23 -20.39
C LEU A 31 -11.21 -28.13 -21.20
N ILE A 32 -11.06 -28.20 -22.52
CA ILE A 32 -12.19 -28.25 -23.45
C ILE A 32 -12.59 -29.72 -23.58
N ALA A 33 -13.69 -30.09 -22.94
CA ALA A 33 -14.23 -31.43 -23.04
C ALA A 33 -15.10 -31.57 -24.32
N ARG A 34 -15.23 -32.80 -24.82
CA ARG A 34 -15.86 -33.09 -26.13
C ARG A 34 -17.34 -32.68 -26.16
N ASP A 35 -18.03 -32.89 -25.05
CA ASP A 35 -19.41 -32.48 -24.78
C ASP A 35 -19.62 -30.96 -24.89
N MET A 36 -18.58 -30.14 -24.68
CA MET A 36 -18.65 -28.68 -24.85
C MET A 36 -18.67 -28.25 -26.33
N VAL A 37 -18.34 -29.16 -27.25
CA VAL A 37 -18.20 -28.90 -28.70
C VAL A 37 -19.20 -29.74 -29.52
N GLU A 38 -19.76 -30.80 -28.92
CA GLU A 38 -20.72 -31.72 -29.56
C GLU A 38 -22.16 -31.19 -29.67
N GLY A 39 -22.39 -29.92 -29.33
CA GLY A 39 -23.71 -29.28 -29.48
C GLY A 39 -23.99 -28.81 -30.90
N ASP A 40 -25.25 -28.88 -31.34
CA ASP A 40 -25.68 -28.48 -32.70
C ASP A 40 -25.55 -26.97 -32.98
N ASN A 41 -25.37 -26.15 -31.93
CA ASN A 41 -25.26 -24.70 -32.04
C ASN A 41 -23.80 -24.23 -31.86
N LEU A 42 -23.13 -23.98 -32.98
CA LEU A 42 -21.74 -23.48 -33.03
C LEU A 42 -21.52 -22.21 -32.19
N ASN A 43 -22.52 -21.34 -32.12
CA ASN A 43 -22.39 -20.09 -31.38
C ASN A 43 -22.42 -20.31 -29.87
N GLU A 44 -23.15 -21.33 -29.39
CA GLU A 44 -23.13 -21.74 -27.99
C GLU A 44 -21.81 -22.39 -27.63
N ALA A 45 -21.32 -23.33 -28.46
CA ALA A 45 -20.02 -23.96 -28.26
C ALA A 45 -18.88 -22.93 -28.18
N PHE A 46 -18.87 -21.94 -29.09
CA PHE A 46 -17.89 -20.85 -29.07
C PHE A 46 -17.96 -20.01 -27.77
N ASN A 47 -19.17 -19.71 -27.29
CA ASN A 47 -19.37 -18.98 -26.06
C ASN A 47 -18.92 -19.76 -24.82
N PHE A 48 -19.13 -21.09 -24.80
CA PHE A 48 -18.66 -21.95 -23.71
C PHE A 48 -17.13 -22.01 -23.65
N VAL A 49 -16.47 -22.20 -24.78
CA VAL A 49 -15.01 -22.20 -24.87
C VAL A 49 -14.43 -20.84 -24.46
N SER A 50 -15.01 -19.75 -24.96
CA SER A 50 -14.58 -18.38 -24.61
C SER A 50 -14.74 -18.11 -23.12
N LYS A 51 -15.86 -18.52 -22.52
CA LYS A 51 -16.10 -18.36 -21.08
C LYS A 51 -15.11 -19.20 -20.26
N ALA A 52 -14.81 -20.44 -20.66
CA ALA A 52 -13.84 -21.28 -19.96
C ALA A 52 -12.44 -20.64 -19.97
N ILE A 53 -11.97 -20.16 -21.12
CA ILE A 53 -10.66 -19.52 -21.27
C ILE A 53 -10.59 -18.20 -20.49
N ILE A 54 -11.64 -17.39 -20.53
CA ILE A 54 -11.66 -16.07 -19.86
C ILE A 54 -11.80 -16.21 -18.34
N SER A 55 -12.54 -17.22 -17.86
CA SER A 55 -12.79 -17.41 -16.42
C SER A 55 -11.73 -18.25 -15.69
N ALA A 56 -10.98 -19.08 -16.41
CA ALA A 56 -9.93 -19.92 -15.80
C ALA A 56 -8.83 -19.10 -15.06
N PRO A 57 -8.33 -17.96 -15.58
CA PRO A 57 -7.36 -17.13 -14.87
C PRO A 57 -7.91 -16.56 -13.55
N ASP A 58 -9.19 -16.18 -13.49
CA ASP A 58 -9.78 -15.58 -12.29
C ASP A 58 -9.85 -16.54 -11.10
N ALA A 59 -9.94 -17.84 -11.37
CA ALA A 59 -9.95 -18.89 -10.34
C ALA A 59 -8.56 -19.21 -9.77
N ILE A 60 -7.48 -18.80 -10.45
CA ILE A 60 -6.12 -19.31 -10.22
C ILE A 60 -5.13 -18.20 -9.92
N ILE A 61 -5.39 -17.01 -10.46
CA ILE A 61 -4.69 -15.79 -10.05
C ILE A 61 -5.10 -15.55 -8.60
N LEU A 62 -4.29 -16.07 -7.69
CA LEU A 62 -4.13 -15.56 -6.35
C LEU A 62 -3.75 -14.09 -6.50
N LYS A 63 -4.78 -13.23 -6.53
CA LYS A 63 -4.64 -11.78 -6.43
C LYS A 63 -3.74 -11.56 -5.24
N SER A 64 -2.60 -10.90 -5.43
CA SER A 64 -1.61 -10.73 -4.37
C SER A 64 -2.32 -10.31 -3.10
N GLY A 65 -2.40 -11.22 -2.12
CA GLY A 65 -2.81 -10.87 -0.78
C GLY A 65 -1.88 -9.75 -0.37
N LEU A 66 -2.46 -8.67 0.16
CA LEU A 66 -1.79 -7.44 0.58
C LEU A 66 -1.76 -6.33 -0.50
N SER A 67 -2.95 -5.92 -0.97
CA SER A 67 -3.16 -4.48 -1.16
C SER A 67 -3.08 -3.82 0.21
N PHE A 68 -1.86 -3.47 0.63
CA PHE A 68 -1.68 -2.71 1.86
C PHE A 68 -2.30 -1.33 1.66
N PRO A 69 -3.17 -0.87 2.58
CA PRO A 69 -3.61 0.51 2.57
C PRO A 69 -2.38 1.42 2.47
N LYS A 70 -2.43 2.37 1.53
CA LYS A 70 -1.31 3.28 1.21
C LYS A 70 -0.79 4.01 2.47
N ASN A 71 -1.62 4.12 3.50
CA ASN A 71 -1.29 4.64 4.82
C ASN A 71 -0.82 3.54 5.77
N ARG A 72 0.42 3.13 5.53
CA ARG A 72 1.19 2.10 6.20
C ARG A 72 1.48 2.35 7.70
N LYS A 73 0.97 3.44 8.27
CA LYS A 73 1.22 3.90 9.64
C LYS A 73 -0.12 4.24 10.32
N PRO A 74 -0.52 3.50 11.37
CA PRO A 74 -1.73 3.81 12.15
C PRO A 74 -1.78 5.24 12.69
N GLN A 75 -0.61 5.81 12.95
CA GLN A 75 -0.40 7.16 13.52
C GLN A 75 -0.24 8.28 12.47
N TRP A 76 -0.57 8.03 11.20
CA TRP A 76 -0.48 9.04 10.14
C TRP A 76 -1.81 9.78 9.99
N ASN A 77 -1.83 11.05 10.39
CA ASN A 77 -3.01 11.92 10.31
C ASN A 77 -2.91 12.92 9.13
N ASN A 78 -3.99 13.63 8.84
CA ASN A 78 -4.04 14.65 7.76
C ASN A 78 -2.97 15.73 7.99
N HIS A 79 -2.78 16.18 9.24
CA HIS A 79 -1.73 17.12 9.60
C HIS A 79 -0.30 16.62 9.26
N CYS A 80 -0.02 15.32 9.42
CA CYS A 80 1.24 14.70 8.98
C CYS A 80 1.38 14.74 7.46
N THR A 81 0.29 14.58 6.71
CA THR A 81 0.29 14.71 5.25
C THR A 81 0.65 16.13 4.82
N ASP A 82 -0.01 17.13 5.41
CA ASP A 82 0.17 18.53 5.05
C ASP A 82 1.56 19.04 5.40
N THR A 83 2.03 18.78 6.62
CA THR A 83 3.39 19.16 7.04
C THR A 83 4.47 18.46 6.21
N ASN A 84 4.25 17.21 5.79
CA ASN A 84 5.15 16.50 4.89
C ASN A 84 5.11 17.06 3.44
N ARG A 85 3.94 17.50 2.97
CA ARG A 85 3.80 18.20 1.68
C ARG A 85 4.55 19.54 1.71
N ASN A 86 4.41 20.31 2.79
CA ASN A 86 5.11 21.58 2.97
C ASN A 86 6.63 21.37 3.07
N GLN A 87 7.10 20.37 3.83
CA GLN A 87 8.52 20.01 3.85
C GLN A 87 9.06 19.72 2.45
N ARG A 88 8.31 18.95 1.63
CA ARG A 88 8.71 18.64 0.24
C ARG A 88 8.73 19.87 -0.65
N LYS A 89 7.74 20.76 -0.52
CA LYS A 89 7.69 22.03 -1.26
C LYS A 89 8.91 22.89 -0.92
N SER A 90 9.19 23.13 0.37
CA SER A 90 10.33 23.93 0.80
C SER A 90 11.67 23.31 0.42
N TRP A 91 11.78 21.97 0.47
CA TRP A 91 12.96 21.26 -0.04
C TRP A 91 13.16 21.50 -1.54
N ASN A 92 12.10 21.38 -2.32
CA ASN A 92 12.13 21.57 -3.76
C ASN A 92 12.52 22.99 -4.17
N VAL A 93 12.11 24.00 -3.39
CA VAL A 93 12.52 25.40 -3.59
C VAL A 93 13.99 25.57 -3.19
N SER A 94 14.37 25.16 -1.98
CA SER A 94 15.75 25.29 -1.49
C SER A 94 16.77 24.56 -2.36
N ARG A 95 16.41 23.43 -2.97
CA ARG A 95 17.27 22.67 -3.88
C ARG A 95 17.47 23.37 -5.23
N ARG A 96 16.46 24.07 -5.75
CA ARG A 96 16.55 24.80 -7.02
C ARG A 96 17.19 26.16 -6.86
N HIS A 97 16.95 26.80 -5.72
CA HIS A 97 17.42 28.14 -5.41
C HIS A 97 18.04 28.13 -3.99
N PRO A 98 19.35 27.85 -3.89
CA PRO A 98 20.05 27.69 -2.62
C PRO A 98 20.37 29.04 -1.97
N THR A 99 19.33 29.77 -1.58
CA THR A 99 19.42 31.02 -0.83
C THR A 99 19.27 30.74 0.67
N SER A 100 19.91 31.54 1.52
CA SER A 100 19.82 31.43 3.00
C SER A 100 18.37 31.42 3.51
N ALA A 101 17.52 32.31 2.98
CA ALA A 101 16.10 32.36 3.30
C ALA A 101 15.37 31.03 2.98
N ASN A 102 15.67 30.42 1.84
CA ASN A 102 15.06 29.16 1.42
C ASN A 102 15.53 27.99 2.29
N GLN A 103 16.81 27.98 2.69
CA GLN A 103 17.35 26.98 3.59
C GLN A 103 16.72 27.08 4.99
N ILE A 104 16.55 28.29 5.52
CA ILE A 104 15.86 28.54 6.80
C ILE A 104 14.41 28.05 6.71
N ALA A 105 13.68 28.41 5.65
CA ALA A 105 12.30 27.98 5.44
C ALA A 105 12.20 26.44 5.37
N PHE A 106 13.12 25.77 4.68
CA PHE A 106 13.19 24.32 4.65
C PHE A 106 13.46 23.72 6.03
N GLN A 107 14.40 24.25 6.80
CA GLN A 107 14.69 23.74 8.14
C GLN A 107 13.49 23.89 9.09
N ARG A 108 12.77 25.02 9.01
CA ARG A 108 11.49 25.22 9.74
C ARG A 108 10.45 24.19 9.32
N ALA A 109 10.23 23.98 8.03
CA ALA A 109 9.27 22.97 7.55
C ALA A 109 9.69 21.55 7.95
N LYS A 110 10.99 21.25 7.94
CA LYS A 110 11.58 19.97 8.37
C LYS A 110 11.38 19.73 9.87
N SER A 111 11.55 20.74 10.72
CA SER A 111 11.32 20.64 12.17
C SER A 111 9.84 20.40 12.47
N ILE A 112 8.93 21.16 11.85
CA ILE A 112 7.47 21.00 11.99
C ILE A 112 7.04 19.59 11.56
N ALA A 113 7.47 19.12 10.39
CA ALA A 113 7.14 17.78 9.92
C ALA A 113 7.72 16.67 10.81
N ARG A 114 8.90 16.87 11.42
CA ARG A 114 9.45 15.95 12.43
C ARG A 114 8.59 15.93 13.69
N TRP A 115 8.21 17.10 14.20
CA TRP A 115 7.33 17.23 15.37
C TRP A 115 5.97 16.57 15.13
N SER A 116 5.29 16.88 14.02
CA SER A 116 3.98 16.30 13.68
C SER A 116 4.01 14.77 13.69
N ARG A 117 5.06 14.14 13.12
CA ARG A 117 5.21 12.67 13.14
C ARG A 117 5.43 12.10 14.53
N ARG A 118 6.12 12.84 15.41
CA ARG A 118 6.31 12.45 16.82
C ARG A 118 5.02 12.63 17.61
N ASN A 119 4.28 13.70 17.36
CA ASN A 119 3.01 13.97 18.02
C ASN A 119 1.93 12.94 17.62
N GLY A 120 1.78 12.65 16.32
CA GLY A 120 0.83 11.62 15.87
C GLY A 120 1.13 10.23 16.45
N LYS A 121 2.41 9.87 16.59
CA LYS A 121 2.85 8.68 17.33
C LYS A 121 2.35 8.69 18.77
N ARG A 122 2.62 9.79 19.49
CA ARG A 122 2.25 9.96 20.89
C ARG A 122 0.73 9.83 21.07
N GLU A 123 -0.05 10.56 20.27
CA GLU A 123 -1.52 10.52 20.29
C GLU A 123 -2.06 9.11 20.05
N TYR A 124 -1.49 8.38 19.08
CA TYR A 124 -1.85 7.00 18.83
C TYR A 124 -1.60 6.11 20.05
N TRP A 125 -0.41 6.20 20.66
CA TRP A 125 -0.06 5.37 21.82
C TRP A 125 -0.90 5.70 23.06
N ILE A 126 -1.19 6.98 23.30
CA ILE A 126 -2.08 7.41 24.39
C ILE A 126 -3.46 6.76 24.26
N LYS A 127 -3.98 6.61 23.04
CA LYS A 127 -5.27 5.95 22.78
C LYS A 127 -5.16 4.43 22.76
N PHE A 128 -4.06 3.88 22.27
CA PHE A 128 -3.89 2.45 22.06
C PHE A 128 -3.65 1.70 23.37
N VAL A 129 -2.78 2.20 24.25
CA VAL A 129 -2.38 1.50 25.49
C VAL A 129 -3.59 1.19 26.40
N PRO A 130 -4.51 2.13 26.67
CA PRO A 130 -5.69 1.84 27.48
C PRO A 130 -6.68 0.86 26.84
N ASN A 131 -6.65 0.73 25.51
CA ASN A 131 -7.52 -0.18 24.75
C ASN A 131 -6.98 -1.63 24.69
N ILE A 132 -5.81 -1.91 25.29
CA ILE A 132 -5.28 -3.27 25.39
C ILE A 132 -6.08 -4.01 26.46
N ASN A 133 -6.87 -5.00 26.04
CA ASN A 133 -7.66 -5.86 26.91
C ASN A 133 -7.44 -7.34 26.55
N SER A 134 -8.12 -8.25 27.26
CA SER A 134 -7.99 -9.71 27.05
C SER A 134 -8.37 -10.20 25.64
N SER A 135 -9.10 -9.41 24.86
CA SER A 135 -9.44 -9.74 23.47
C SER A 135 -8.32 -9.43 22.47
N VAL A 136 -7.32 -8.62 22.86
CA VAL A 136 -6.19 -8.27 22.00
C VAL A 136 -5.14 -9.39 22.05
N THR A 137 -4.89 -10.04 20.91
CA THR A 137 -3.92 -11.14 20.85
C THR A 137 -2.49 -10.61 20.94
N ALA A 138 -1.59 -11.35 21.59
CA ALA A 138 -0.15 -11.01 21.65
C ALA A 138 0.48 -10.78 20.26
N LYS A 139 -0.02 -11.49 19.24
CA LYS A 139 0.33 -11.29 17.83
C LYS A 139 0.02 -9.87 17.35
N ASP A 140 -1.16 -9.34 17.66
CA ASP A 140 -1.60 -8.01 17.22
C ASP A 140 -0.78 -6.91 17.88
N ILE A 141 -0.46 -7.06 19.17
CA ILE A 141 0.46 -6.16 19.88
C ILE A 141 1.83 -6.19 19.21
N ARG A 142 2.39 -7.39 18.98
CA ARG A 142 3.70 -7.58 18.36
C ARG A 142 3.74 -7.02 16.93
N ASP A 143 2.68 -7.18 16.16
CA ASP A 143 2.54 -6.64 14.79
C ASP A 143 2.37 -5.12 14.79
N THR A 144 1.67 -4.55 15.78
CA THR A 144 1.52 -3.10 15.96
C THR A 144 2.86 -2.46 16.34
N VAL A 145 3.59 -3.04 17.30
CA VAL A 145 4.95 -2.60 17.66
C VAL A 145 5.89 -2.71 16.46
N ARG A 146 5.89 -3.84 15.72
CA ARG A 146 6.69 -3.98 14.49
C ARG A 146 6.31 -2.95 13.43
N ARG A 147 5.03 -2.62 13.26
CA ARG A 147 4.58 -1.54 12.35
C ARG A 147 5.03 -0.16 12.81
N CYS A 148 5.19 0.08 14.10
CA CYS A 148 5.74 1.35 14.61
C CYS A 148 7.27 1.44 14.46
N VAL A 149 7.99 0.33 14.70
CA VAL A 149 9.46 0.25 14.78
C VAL A 149 10.14 -0.01 13.43
N ARG A 150 9.64 -0.91 12.57
CA ARG A 150 10.30 -1.29 11.28
C ARG A 150 10.52 -0.11 10.31
N TYR A 151 9.87 1.04 10.51
CA TYR A 151 10.14 2.26 9.74
C TYR A 151 11.37 3.05 10.18
N LEU A 152 11.98 2.74 11.32
CA LEU A 152 13.26 3.35 11.73
C LEU A 152 14.42 2.73 10.92
N SER A 153 14.38 1.42 10.67
CA SER A 153 15.47 0.68 10.02
C SER A 153 15.49 0.80 8.49
N ARG A 154 14.33 0.95 7.80
CA ARG A 154 14.34 1.21 6.34
C ARG A 154 14.78 2.62 5.94
N LYS A 155 14.94 3.54 6.90
CA LYS A 155 15.35 4.93 6.62
C LYS A 155 16.84 5.16 6.81
N THR A 156 17.52 4.33 7.59
CA THR A 156 18.98 4.39 7.76
C THR A 156 19.71 4.03 6.46
N HIS A 157 19.23 3.04 5.70
CA HIS A 157 19.89 2.61 4.45
C HIS A 157 19.64 3.49 3.22
N LEU A 158 18.64 4.39 3.22
CA LEU A 158 18.33 5.25 2.06
C LEU A 158 18.65 6.74 2.27
N VAL A 159 18.89 7.17 3.51
CA VAL A 159 19.31 8.55 3.81
C VAL A 159 20.84 8.67 3.84
N SER A 160 21.55 7.63 4.30
CA SER A 160 23.01 7.62 4.34
C SER A 160 23.68 7.72 2.97
N ALA A 161 23.06 7.16 1.92
CA ALA A 161 23.63 7.15 0.57
C ALA A 161 23.47 8.48 -0.21
N LYS A 162 22.73 9.47 0.33
CA LYS A 162 22.47 10.76 -0.36
C LYS A 162 23.03 11.98 0.37
N GLU A 163 23.49 11.84 1.61
CA GLU A 163 23.97 12.97 2.42
C GLU A 163 25.52 13.11 2.41
N TRP A 164 26.25 12.23 1.71
CA TRP A 164 27.74 12.22 1.67
C TRP A 164 28.38 12.47 0.29
N SER A 165 27.63 12.81 -0.76
CA SER A 165 28.18 13.04 -2.11
C SER A 165 28.13 14.51 -2.59
N GLY A 166 27.99 15.46 -1.67
CA GLY A 166 27.91 16.90 -1.98
C GLY A 166 28.92 17.75 -1.21
N GLY A 167 30.14 17.22 -1.02
CA GLY A 167 31.26 17.96 -0.42
C GLY A 167 32.39 18.10 -1.43
N SER A 168 32.41 19.22 -2.13
CA SER A 168 33.58 19.97 -2.65
C SER A 168 33.06 21.29 -3.19
#